data_AF-A0A2K1J1D1-F1
#
_entry.id   AF-A0A2K1J1D1-F1
#
_cell.length_a   1.000
_cell.length_b   1.000
_cell.length_c   1.000
_cell.angle_alpha   90.00
_cell.angle_beta   90.00
_cell.angle_gamma   90.00
#
_symmetry.space_group_name_H-M   'P 1'
#
loop_
_entity.id
_entity.type
_entity.pdbx_description
1 polymer ?
#
loop_
_entity_poly.entity_id
_entity_poly.type
_entity_poly.pdbx_seq_one_letter_code
_entity_poly.pdbx_strand_id
1 'polypeptide(L)'
;MKISVKTLKGNHFDLQVAEDELVSSVKRKIEGSQGKDAFPCAQQLLIHQGKVLKDETTMADNKVAENGFLVVMLTKTKAAPASGGAPASSSGSAQVLTSRGGAW
;
A
#
# COMPACT_ATOMS: atom_id res chain seq x y z
N MET A 1 -12.55 7.60 7.55
CA MET A 1 -11.81 8.51 8.43
C MET A 1 -10.46 8.89 7.84
N LYS A 2 -10.00 10.11 8.15
CA LYS A 2 -8.65 10.59 7.78
C LYS A 2 -7.69 10.36 8.96
N ILE A 3 -6.52 9.78 8.70
CA ILE A 3 -5.48 9.58 9.72
C ILE A 3 -4.15 10.14 9.24
N SER A 4 -3.26 10.50 10.17
CA SER A 4 -1.89 10.94 9.84
C SER A 4 -0.88 9.83 10.10
N VAL A 5 -0.18 9.39 9.06
CA VAL A 5 0.87 8.39 9.17
C VAL A 5 2.22 9.10 9.32
N LYS A 6 2.88 8.92 10.46
CA LYS A 6 4.18 9.47 10.80
C LYS A 6 5.27 8.44 10.56
N THR A 7 6.35 8.88 9.94
CA THR A 7 7.57 8.08 9.72
C THR A 7 8.57 8.32 10.84
N LEU A 8 9.48 7.36 11.08
CA LEU A 8 10.58 7.54 12.05
C LEU A 8 11.52 8.71 11.70
N LYS A 9 11.54 9.14 10.43
CA LYS A 9 12.35 10.28 9.96
C LYS A 9 11.74 11.64 10.32
N GLY A 10 10.55 11.67 10.94
CA GLY A 10 9.86 12.91 11.30
C GLY A 10 8.87 13.41 10.23
N ASN A 11 8.92 12.87 9.01
CA ASN A 11 7.93 13.18 7.98
C ASN A 11 6.58 12.52 8.31
N HIS A 12 5.49 13.13 7.88
CA HIS A 12 4.15 12.57 7.99
C HIS A 12 3.34 12.86 6.72
N PHE A 13 2.31 12.05 6.51
CA PHE A 13 1.37 12.22 5.41
C PHE A 13 0.00 11.74 5.84
N ASP A 14 -1.03 12.29 5.22
CA ASP A 14 -2.40 11.90 5.50
C ASP A 14 -2.83 10.70 4.65
N LEU A 15 -3.65 9.82 5.22
CA LEU A 15 -4.15 8.64 4.53
C LEU A 15 -5.63 8.42 4.88
N GLN A 16 -6.44 8.15 3.86
CA GLN A 16 -7.86 7.87 4.01
C GLN A 16 -8.07 6.36 4.26
N VAL A 17 -8.60 6.00 5.42
CA VAL A 17 -8.89 4.61 5.82
C VAL A 17 -10.32 4.47 6.34
N ALA A 18 -10.84 3.25 6.37
CA ALA A 18 -12.08 2.94 7.09
C ALA A 18 -11.77 2.41 8.50
N GLU A 19 -12.72 2.54 9.42
CA GLU A 19 -12.61 2.03 10.80
C GLU A 19 -12.56 0.49 10.84
N ASP A 20 -13.29 -0.15 9.93
CA ASP A 20 -13.31 -1.60 9.73
C ASP A 20 -12.15 -2.12 8.85
N GLU A 21 -11.28 -1.22 8.38
CA GLU A 21 -10.15 -1.62 7.54
C GLU A 21 -9.09 -2.34 8.37
N LEU A 22 -8.62 -3.49 7.87
CA LEU A 22 -7.56 -4.25 8.50
C LEU A 22 -6.22 -3.52 8.40
N VAL A 23 -5.37 -3.73 9.41
CA VAL A 23 -3.98 -3.25 9.43
C VAL A 23 -3.22 -3.70 8.18
N SER A 24 -3.42 -4.94 7.71
CA SER A 24 -2.83 -5.44 6.46
C SER A 24 -3.20 -4.59 5.24
N SER A 25 -4.45 -4.14 5.15
CA SER A 25 -4.93 -3.32 4.04
C SER A 25 -4.34 -1.91 4.09
N VAL A 26 -4.24 -1.32 5.28
CA VAL A 26 -3.60 -0.01 5.48
C VAL A 26 -2.12 -0.02 5.12
N LYS A 27 -1.39 -1.10 5.44
CA LYS A 27 0.01 -1.27 5.01
C LYS A 27 0.15 -1.21 3.49
N ARG A 28 -0.77 -1.87 2.77
CA ARG A 28 -0.82 -1.87 1.30
C ARG A 28 -1.12 -0.49 0.73
N LYS A 29 -2.00 0.30 1.37
CA LYS A 29 -2.22 1.69 0.99
C LYS A 29 -0.97 2.56 1.20
N ILE A 30 -0.27 2.40 2.32
CA ILE A 30 0.97 3.13 2.58
C ILE A 30 2.02 2.80 1.51
N GLU A 31 2.17 1.53 1.16
CA GLU A 31 3.06 1.09 0.08
C GLU A 31 2.66 1.72 -1.27
N GLY A 32 1.36 1.78 -1.57
CA GLY A 32 0.87 2.42 -2.80
C GLY A 32 1.09 3.92 -2.84
N SER A 33 0.93 4.62 -1.71
CA SER A 33 1.10 6.08 -1.62
C SER A 33 2.56 6.54 -1.57
N GLN A 34 3.43 5.81 -0.87
CA GLN A 34 4.85 6.19 -0.73
C GLN A 34 5.78 5.46 -1.71
N GLY A 35 5.33 4.32 -2.26
CA GLY A 35 6.11 3.45 -3.11
C GLY A 35 6.72 2.27 -2.37
N LYS A 36 6.86 1.16 -3.10
CA LYS A 36 7.47 -0.10 -2.65
C LYS A 36 8.92 0.04 -2.21
N ASP A 37 9.66 0.95 -2.83
CA ASP A 37 11.06 1.21 -2.50
C ASP A 37 11.21 1.90 -1.13
N ALA A 38 10.26 2.77 -0.80
CA ALA A 38 10.26 3.51 0.46
C ALA A 38 9.66 2.68 1.61
N PHE A 39 8.48 2.09 1.39
CA PHE A 39 7.76 1.34 2.44
C PHE A 39 7.16 0.04 1.89
N PRO A 40 7.92 -1.05 1.78
CA PRO A 40 7.38 -2.34 1.36
C PRO A 40 6.52 -2.98 2.45
N CYS A 41 5.32 -3.48 2.10
CA CYS A 41 4.33 -4.03 3.04
C CYS A 41 4.92 -5.06 4.02
N ALA A 42 5.81 -5.91 3.52
CA ALA A 42 6.42 -6.98 4.30
C ALA A 42 7.34 -6.46 5.42
N GLN A 43 7.95 -5.29 5.22
CA GLN A 43 8.85 -4.69 6.21
C GLN A 43 8.15 -3.67 7.09
N GLN A 44 7.03 -3.10 6.65
CA GLN A 44 6.26 -2.15 7.43
C GLN A 44 5.79 -2.76 8.75
N LEU A 45 5.91 -1.98 9.82
CA LEU A 45 5.23 -2.19 11.09
C LEU A 45 4.50 -0.91 11.46
N LEU A 46 3.21 -1.05 11.75
CA LEU A 46 2.38 0.06 12.21
C LEU A 46 2.34 0.04 13.73
N ILE A 47 2.52 1.21 14.34
CA ILE A 47 2.50 1.40 15.78
C ILE A 47 1.46 2.45 16.15
N HIS A 48 0.64 2.14 17.14
CA HIS A 48 -0.32 3.06 17.74
C HIS A 48 -0.28 2.93 19.27
N GLN A 49 -0.26 4.05 20.00
CA GLN A 49 -0.19 4.07 21.47
C GLN A 49 0.92 3.17 22.05
N GLY A 50 2.09 3.13 21.40
CA GLY A 50 3.23 2.31 21.83
C GLY A 50 3.09 0.80 21.57
N LYS A 51 2.04 0.36 20.86
CA LYS A 51 1.81 -1.05 20.49
C LYS A 51 1.98 -1.25 18.99
N VAL A 52 2.69 -2.32 18.61
CA VAL A 52 2.74 -2.78 17.22
C VAL A 52 1.41 -3.43 16.87
N LEU A 53 0.77 -2.96 15.81
CA LEU A 53 -0.52 -3.47 15.35
C LEU A 53 -0.34 -4.78 14.58
N LYS A 54 -1.28 -5.70 14.77
CA LYS A 54 -1.32 -7.00 14.06
C LYS A 54 -2.15 -6.88 12.80
N ASP A 55 -1.71 -7.53 11.72
CA ASP A 55 -2.39 -7.51 10.41
C ASP A 55 -3.85 -8.00 10.45
N GLU A 56 -4.19 -8.87 11.41
CA GLU A 56 -5.53 -9.44 11.63
C GLU A 56 -6.50 -8.51 12.38
N THR A 57 -6.02 -7.36 12.88
CA THR A 57 -6.84 -6.40 13.65
C THR A 57 -7.30 -5.23 12.80
N THR A 58 -8.44 -4.62 13.15
CA THR A 58 -8.99 -3.45 12.44
C THR A 58 -8.50 -2.14 13.05
N MET A 59 -8.65 -1.03 12.32
CA MET A 59 -8.32 0.30 12.86
C MET A 59 -9.11 0.61 14.15
N ALA A 60 -10.40 0.26 14.18
CA ALA A 60 -11.27 0.45 15.35
C ALA A 60 -10.81 -0.38 16.57
N ASP A 61 -10.44 -1.65 16.37
CA ASP A 61 -9.95 -2.52 17.45
C ASP A 61 -8.70 -1.92 18.12
N ASN A 62 -7.80 -1.39 17.29
CA ASN A 62 -6.57 -0.71 17.69
C ASN A 62 -6.76 0.72 18.23
N LYS A 63 -8.01 1.17 18.43
CA LYS A 63 -8.35 2.52 18.94
C LYS A 63 -7.90 3.66 18.04
N VAL A 64 -7.71 3.40 16.74
CA VAL A 64 -7.37 4.43 15.77
C VAL A 64 -8.67 5.15 15.39
N ALA A 65 -8.76 6.42 15.75
CA ALA A 65 -9.92 7.28 15.45
C ALA A 65 -9.61 8.26 14.31
N GLU A 66 -10.65 8.97 13.86
CA GLU A 66 -10.48 10.08 12.92
C GLU A 66 -9.55 11.16 13.49
N ASN A 67 -8.67 11.70 12.64
CA ASN A 67 -7.58 12.60 13.00
C ASN A 67 -6.55 11.98 13.97
N GLY A 68 -6.61 10.67 14.19
CA GLY A 68 -5.57 9.91 14.88
C GLY A 68 -4.29 9.82 14.04
N PHE A 69 -3.22 9.34 14.68
CA PHE A 69 -1.94 9.14 14.00
C PHE A 69 -1.40 7.72 14.18
N LEU A 70 -0.74 7.20 13.15
CA LEU A 70 0.00 5.94 13.20
C LEU A 70 1.48 6.21 12.98
N VAL A 71 2.35 5.43 13.61
CA VAL A 71 3.77 5.46 13.30
C VAL A 71 4.10 4.26 12.42
N VAL A 72 4.72 4.50 11.26
CA VAL A 72 5.24 3.43 10.39
C VAL A 72 6.75 3.31 10.55
N MET A 73 7.21 2.09 10.81
CA MET A 73 8.63 1.73 10.80
C MET A 73 8.90 0.58 9.85
N LEU A 74 10.18 0.41 9.49
CA LEU A 74 10.63 -0.69 8.64
C LEU A 74 11.47 -1.64 9.46
N THR A 75 11.13 -2.92 9.41
CA THR A 75 12.00 -3.98 9.91
C THR A 75 13.06 -4.31 8.88
N LYS A 76 14.27 -4.57 9.35
CA LYS A 76 15.38 -5.05 8.53
C LYS A 76 15.19 -6.53 8.19
N THR A 77 14.03 -6.90 7.67
CA THR A 77 13.76 -8.26 7.21
C THR A 77 14.08 -8.26 5.72
N LYS A 78 15.20 -8.91 5.36
CA LYS A 78 15.63 -9.13 3.98
C LYS A 78 14.43 -9.59 3.17
N ALA A 79 14.01 -8.78 2.21
CA ALA A 79 12.87 -9.07 1.35
C ALA A 79 13.05 -10.47 0.76
N ALA A 80 12.19 -11.42 1.13
CA ALA A 80 12.00 -12.60 0.33
C ALA A 80 11.42 -12.13 -1.02
N PRO A 81 12.04 -12.47 -2.16
CA PRO A 81 11.48 -12.10 -3.45
C PRO A 81 10.07 -12.69 -3.53
N ALA A 82 9.13 -11.84 -3.93
CA ALA A 82 7.73 -12.19 -4.12
C ALA A 82 7.64 -13.51 -4.88
N SER A 83 6.93 -14.48 -4.28
CA SER A 83 6.42 -15.64 -4.99
C SER A 83 5.77 -15.14 -6.28
N GLY A 84 6.25 -15.70 -7.40
CA GLY A 84 5.63 -15.52 -8.70
C GLY A 84 4.15 -15.88 -8.64
N GLY A 85 3.32 -15.04 -9.24
CA GLY A 85 1.88 -15.20 -9.22
C GLY A 85 1.17 -14.16 -10.10
N ALA A 86 1.41 -14.28 -11.41
CA ALA A 86 0.60 -13.81 -12.54
C ALA A 86 0.27 -12.30 -12.69
N PRO A 87 0.76 -11.64 -13.76
CA PRO A 87 -0.06 -10.70 -14.51
C PRO A 87 -0.91 -11.50 -15.50
N ALA A 88 -2.17 -11.78 -15.16
CA ALA A 88 -3.16 -12.13 -16.17
C ALA A 88 -4.11 -10.95 -16.30
N SER A 89 -3.74 -9.96 -17.13
CA SER A 89 -4.71 -9.19 -17.90
C SER A 89 -4.04 -8.28 -18.93
N SER A 90 -4.59 -8.39 -20.14
CA SER A 90 -4.72 -7.32 -21.14
C SER A 90 -3.50 -7.03 -22.02
N SER A 91 -3.41 -7.74 -23.13
CA SER A 91 -2.97 -7.13 -24.39
C SER A 91 -3.70 -7.78 -25.57
N GLY A 92 -4.53 -7.00 -26.25
CA GLY A 92 -5.32 -7.48 -27.38
C GLY A 92 -6.32 -6.47 -27.94
N SER A 93 -6.03 -5.16 -27.87
CA SER A 93 -6.74 -4.18 -28.71
C SER A 93 -6.06 -4.16 -30.08
N ALA A 94 -6.54 -4.99 -30.99
CA ALA A 94 -6.17 -4.97 -32.40
C ALA A 94 -6.74 -3.69 -33.04
N GLN A 95 -5.97 -2.61 -32.98
CA GLN A 95 -6.10 -1.46 -33.87
C GLN A 95 -5.12 -1.71 -35.01
N VAL A 96 -5.60 -2.20 -36.15
CA VAL A 96 -4.83 -2.10 -37.41
C VAL A 96 -5.46 -1.02 -38.27
N LEU A 97 -4.77 0.12 -38.28
CA LEU A 97 -4.98 1.24 -39.15
C LEU A 97 -4.67 0.84 -40.61
N THR A 98 -5.57 1.25 -41.49
CA THR A 98 -5.41 1.48 -42.92
C THR A 98 -3.98 1.75 -43.43
N SER A 99 -3.61 1.15 -44.57
CA SER A 99 -2.65 1.72 -45.52
C SER A 99 -2.98 1.30 -46.94
N ARG A 100 -2.82 2.27 -47.84
CA ARG A 100 -3.27 2.37 -49.21
C ARG A 100 -2.17 1.91 -50.20
N GLY A 101 -2.59 1.43 -51.38
CA GLY A 101 -1.73 1.23 -52.57
C GLY A 101 -1.54 -0.25 -52.89
N GLY A 102 -1.67 -0.77 -54.11
CA GLY A 102 -1.72 -0.22 -55.46
C GLY A 102 -1.33 -1.37 -56.42
N ALA A 103 -1.49 -1.17 -57.73
CA ALA A 103 -1.33 -2.13 -58.84
C ALA A 103 -2.59 -2.99 -59.06
N TRP A 104 -3.15 -3.14 -60.27
CA TRP A 104 -2.68 -2.85 -61.63
C TRP A 104 -3.94 -2.77 -62.52
#